data_AF-A0A382MAR4-F1
#
_entry.id   AF-A0A382MAR4-F1
#
_cell.length_a   1.000
_cell.length_b   1.000
_cell.length_c   1.000
_cell.angle_alpha   90.00
_cell.angle_beta   90.00
_cell.angle_gamma   90.00
#
_symmetry.space_group_name_H-M   'P 1'
#
loop_
_entity.id
_entity.type
_entity.pdbx_description
1 polymer ?
#
loop_
_entity_poly.entity_id
_entity_poly.type
_entity_poly.pdbx_seq_one_letter_code
_entity_poly.pdbx_strand_id
1 'polypeptide(L)'
;MTVSKSFPPLTPETGVRFPVGSLFLIAYSVSISRSRIYARLLSVESREVILKSRKTFLCLIFISGGVVLSLELITSRILTPFFGVSLYIWTAILSITLTFLAFGYQFGGWLTKRVEEKYHESLLLFFPILSALFIGLSCLIYPVVLPKLSGIGLIIGSFLGSAILLAFPLILLSSINPILIALFRQSSNSKDAGAGFILFTSTFGSVVGVLVTALLIVPNLTNYSAMLVNGTFLGLFIIFVHFRTKQNRTGVINKRLLISSVVITSFCLLLLFFKNSYLESVTSDIDKLGNRFKILSEYSSHSGNLKVIGIIPKGEKKISHYQLLENGLSQNFISKEGKPLSSYAYNLVNFAQFSANHKSALVL
;
A
#
# COMPACT_ATOMS: atom_id res chain seq x y z
N MET A 1 -33.74 105.46 42.29
CA MET A 1 -34.47 105.35 41.01
C MET A 1 -34.07 104.05 40.35
N THR A 2 -35.04 103.13 40.20
CA THR A 2 -35.31 102.26 39.03
C THR A 2 -34.31 102.36 37.85
N VAL A 3 -33.84 101.29 37.20
CA VAL A 3 -34.60 100.34 36.35
C VAL A 3 -33.79 99.05 36.08
N SER A 4 -34.48 97.91 36.01
CA SER A 4 -34.05 96.57 35.56
C SER A 4 -34.12 96.38 34.03
N LYS A 5 -33.31 95.45 33.49
CA LYS A 5 -33.55 94.47 32.37
C LYS A 5 -32.16 93.94 31.92
N SER A 6 -31.86 92.69 31.55
CA SER A 6 -32.54 91.38 31.40
C SER A 6 -31.43 90.35 31.03
N PHE A 7 -31.59 89.07 31.40
CA PHE A 7 -30.64 87.95 31.10
C PHE A 7 -30.56 87.54 29.61
N PRO A 8 -29.46 86.86 29.21
CA PRO A 8 -29.53 85.56 28.53
C PRO A 8 -28.66 84.47 29.23
N PRO A 9 -28.78 83.17 28.86
CA PRO A 9 -28.64 82.05 29.80
C PRO A 9 -27.22 81.44 29.93
N LEU A 10 -27.09 80.63 31.00
CA LEU A 10 -25.94 79.84 31.45
C LEU A 10 -25.35 78.91 30.39
N THR A 11 -24.02 78.87 30.29
CA THR A 11 -23.26 77.73 29.75
C THR A 11 -22.58 76.97 30.89
N PRO A 12 -22.83 75.65 31.04
CA PRO A 12 -22.12 74.82 31.99
C PRO A 12 -20.97 74.03 31.32
N GLU A 13 -20.09 73.53 32.18
CA GLU A 13 -19.20 72.36 32.00
C GLU A 13 -17.71 72.61 31.68
N THR A 14 -16.92 72.73 32.76
CA THR A 14 -15.57 72.16 32.83
C THR A 14 -15.66 70.68 33.23
N GLY A 15 -15.77 69.79 32.24
CA GLY A 15 -15.69 68.34 32.42
C GLY A 15 -14.30 67.81 32.03
N VAL A 16 -13.54 67.29 32.99
CA VAL A 16 -12.32 66.51 32.75
C VAL A 16 -12.70 65.24 31.99
N ARG A 17 -12.43 65.20 30.67
CA ARG A 17 -12.65 64.01 29.82
C ARG A 17 -11.49 63.03 29.96
N PHE A 18 -11.71 61.88 30.58
CA PHE A 18 -10.85 60.71 30.39
C PHE A 18 -11.01 60.20 28.94
N PRO A 19 -9.91 59.93 28.21
CA PRO A 19 -10.00 59.50 26.82
C PRO A 19 -10.51 58.05 26.76
N VAL A 20 -11.79 57.89 26.42
CA VAL A 20 -12.52 56.62 26.23
C VAL A 20 -11.82 55.67 25.24
N GLY A 21 -10.94 56.18 24.37
CA GLY A 21 -10.14 55.36 23.44
C GLY A 21 -9.05 54.49 24.09
N SER A 22 -8.58 54.85 25.30
CA SER A 22 -7.50 54.11 25.98
C SER A 22 -7.95 52.78 26.57
N LEU A 23 -9.18 52.70 27.14
CA LEU A 23 -9.75 51.44 27.63
C LEU A 23 -10.09 50.46 26.50
N PHE A 24 -10.50 50.94 25.33
CA PHE A 24 -10.80 50.08 24.17
C PHE A 24 -9.53 49.43 23.61
N LEU A 25 -8.40 50.15 23.56
CA LEU A 25 -7.11 49.60 23.13
C LEU A 25 -6.54 48.59 24.14
N ILE A 26 -6.77 48.80 25.44
CA ILE A 26 -6.39 47.83 26.49
C ILE A 26 -7.27 46.58 26.41
N ALA A 27 -8.59 46.71 26.25
CA ALA A 27 -9.49 45.57 26.09
C ALA A 27 -9.21 44.77 24.80
N TYR A 28 -8.89 45.45 23.69
CA TYR A 28 -8.55 44.81 22.41
C TYR A 28 -7.17 44.12 22.47
N SER A 29 -6.17 44.74 23.11
CA SER A 29 -4.85 44.12 23.33
C SER A 29 -4.90 42.95 24.32
N VAL A 30 -5.76 42.99 25.35
CA VAL A 30 -6.02 41.86 26.25
C VAL A 30 -6.77 40.73 25.53
N SER A 31 -7.70 41.04 24.63
CA SER A 31 -8.40 40.05 23.78
C SER A 31 -7.45 39.36 22.79
N ILE A 32 -6.56 40.12 22.14
CA ILE A 32 -5.49 39.60 21.26
C ILE A 32 -4.44 38.80 22.06
N SER A 33 -4.10 39.25 23.27
CA SER A 33 -3.20 38.53 24.17
C SER A 33 -3.81 37.18 24.59
N ARG A 34 -5.10 37.17 24.98
CA ARG A 34 -5.83 35.93 25.28
C ARG A 34 -5.90 35.01 24.06
N SER A 35 -6.24 35.50 22.87
CA SER A 35 -6.30 34.66 21.67
C SER A 35 -4.93 34.06 21.28
N ARG A 36 -3.84 34.81 21.47
CA ARG A 36 -2.47 34.30 21.31
C ARG A 36 -2.09 33.28 22.37
N ILE A 37 -2.48 33.50 23.63
CA ILE A 37 -2.23 32.54 24.72
C ILE A 37 -3.02 31.26 24.50
N TYR A 38 -4.30 31.34 24.11
CA TYR A 38 -5.11 30.17 23.76
C TYR A 38 -4.54 29.43 22.55
N ALA A 39 -4.13 30.13 21.49
CA ALA A 39 -3.46 29.51 20.34
C ALA A 39 -2.13 28.84 20.72
N ARG A 40 -1.39 29.41 21.68
CA ARG A 40 -0.15 28.84 22.21
C ARG A 40 -0.39 27.63 23.11
N LEU A 41 -1.46 27.63 23.90
CA LEU A 41 -1.86 26.48 24.72
C LEU A 41 -2.35 25.32 23.83
N LEU A 42 -3.16 25.60 22.81
CA LEU A 42 -3.59 24.62 21.80
C LEU A 42 -2.41 24.04 21.00
N SER A 43 -1.38 24.86 20.71
CA SER A 43 -0.17 24.38 20.02
C SER A 43 0.73 23.55 20.93
N VAL A 44 0.78 23.82 22.24
CA VAL A 44 1.51 22.98 23.20
C VAL A 44 0.80 21.63 23.40
N GLU A 45 -0.52 21.65 23.57
CA GLU A 45 -1.32 20.43 23.76
C GLU A 45 -1.26 19.51 22.53
N SER A 46 -1.36 20.07 21.31
CA SER A 46 -1.20 19.27 20.08
C SER A 46 0.20 18.66 19.93
N ARG A 47 1.27 19.36 20.36
CA ARG A 47 2.64 18.80 20.36
C ARG A 47 2.80 17.61 21.30
N GLU A 48 2.29 17.70 22.53
CA GLU A 48 2.39 16.61 23.50
C GLU A 48 1.67 15.34 23.02
N VAL A 49 0.50 15.51 22.39
CA VAL A 49 -0.28 14.40 21.88
C VAL A 49 0.40 13.70 20.68
N ILE A 50 1.05 14.47 19.78
CA ILE A 50 1.87 13.90 18.69
C ILE A 50 3.07 13.14 19.24
N LEU A 51 3.76 13.68 20.25
CA LEU A 51 4.91 13.02 20.89
C LEU A 51 4.50 11.71 21.59
N LYS A 52 3.32 11.68 22.23
CA LYS A 52 2.76 10.47 22.83
C LYS A 52 2.47 9.38 21.80
N SER A 53 2.11 9.78 20.58
CA SER A 53 1.77 8.88 19.45
C SER A 53 2.98 8.51 18.58
N ARG A 54 4.18 9.04 18.88
CA ARG A 54 5.38 8.89 18.06
C ARG A 54 5.72 7.43 17.72
N LYS A 55 5.64 6.52 18.70
CA LYS A 55 5.91 5.09 18.51
C LYS A 55 4.95 4.44 17.52
N THR A 56 3.68 4.85 17.55
CA THR A 56 2.64 4.34 16.63
C THR A 56 2.91 4.76 15.20
N PHE A 57 3.31 6.00 14.96
CA PHE A 57 3.67 6.47 13.61
C PHE A 57 4.97 5.85 13.09
N LEU A 58 5.94 5.58 13.96
CA LEU A 58 7.14 4.82 13.58
C LEU A 58 6.80 3.38 13.17
N CYS A 59 5.90 2.73 13.90
CA CYS A 59 5.39 1.40 13.53
C CYS A 59 4.67 1.43 12.17
N LEU A 60 3.95 2.51 11.87
CA LEU A 60 3.32 2.71 10.56
C LEU A 60 4.34 2.80 9.43
N ILE A 61 5.46 3.50 9.62
CA ILE A 61 6.53 3.56 8.63
C ILE A 61 7.24 2.21 8.48
N PHE A 62 7.47 1.50 9.58
CA PHE A 62 8.01 0.14 9.54
C PHE A 62 7.13 -0.78 8.67
N ILE A 63 5.82 -0.77 8.91
CA ILE A 63 4.86 -1.56 8.13
C ILE A 63 4.79 -1.11 6.68
N SER A 64 4.77 0.21 6.42
CA SER A 64 4.77 0.76 5.06
C SER A 64 5.98 0.25 4.27
N GLY A 65 7.18 0.35 4.84
CA GLY A 65 8.41 -0.18 4.23
C GLY A 65 8.34 -1.68 3.95
N GLY A 66 7.81 -2.45 4.89
CA GLY A 66 7.61 -3.89 4.71
C GLY A 66 6.65 -4.23 3.58
N VAL A 67 5.52 -3.51 3.48
CA VAL A 67 4.53 -3.71 2.41
C VAL A 67 5.08 -3.31 1.04
N VAL A 68 5.87 -2.24 0.93
CA VAL A 68 6.50 -1.83 -0.33
C VAL A 68 7.30 -2.99 -0.95
N LEU A 69 8.23 -3.59 -0.20
CA LEU A 69 9.07 -4.67 -0.73
C LEU A 69 8.32 -6.00 -0.83
N SER A 70 7.32 -6.22 0.02
CA SER A 70 6.38 -7.34 -0.12
C SER A 70 5.67 -7.30 -1.48
N LEU A 71 5.16 -6.14 -1.89
CA LEU A 71 4.49 -5.96 -3.18
C LEU A 71 5.46 -6.16 -4.36
N GLU A 72 6.70 -5.70 -4.24
CA GLU A 72 7.74 -5.89 -5.25
C GLU A 72 8.02 -7.40 -5.49
N LEU A 73 8.21 -8.17 -4.41
CA LEU A 73 8.41 -9.62 -4.49
C LEU A 73 7.20 -10.34 -5.08
N ILE A 74 5.98 -10.00 -4.63
CA ILE A 74 4.76 -10.62 -5.16
C ILE A 74 4.60 -10.28 -6.65
N THR A 75 4.93 -9.05 -7.05
CA THR A 75 4.89 -8.60 -8.45
C THR A 75 5.79 -9.45 -9.34
N SER A 76 7.01 -9.79 -8.90
CA SER A 76 7.90 -10.68 -9.66
C SER A 76 7.24 -12.02 -10.00
N ARG A 77 6.51 -12.60 -9.04
CA ARG A 77 5.79 -13.86 -9.22
C ARG A 77 4.55 -13.73 -10.10
N ILE A 78 3.86 -12.60 -10.02
CA ILE A 78 2.70 -12.30 -10.87
C ILE A 78 3.12 -12.17 -12.33
N LEU A 79 4.27 -11.55 -12.60
CA LEU A 79 4.78 -11.33 -13.96
C LEU A 79 5.39 -12.58 -14.59
N THR A 80 5.91 -13.50 -13.76
CA THR A 80 6.56 -14.74 -14.20
C THR A 80 5.78 -15.55 -15.25
N PRO A 81 4.48 -15.88 -15.08
CA PRO A 81 3.75 -16.65 -16.08
C PRO A 81 3.53 -15.92 -17.42
N PHE A 82 3.64 -14.59 -17.45
CA PHE A 82 3.38 -13.78 -18.64
C PHE A 82 4.66 -13.43 -19.41
N PHE A 83 5.74 -13.19 -18.68
CA PHE A 83 6.99 -12.69 -19.26
C PHE A 83 8.18 -13.64 -19.00
N GLY A 84 8.06 -14.60 -18.08
CA GLY A 84 9.13 -15.51 -17.69
C GLY A 84 9.99 -14.98 -16.54
N VAL A 85 11.17 -15.58 -16.37
CA VAL A 85 12.17 -15.16 -15.37
C VAL A 85 13.45 -14.81 -16.12
N SER A 86 13.74 -13.52 -16.28
CA SER A 86 14.94 -13.04 -16.98
C SER A 86 15.48 -11.78 -16.31
N LEU A 87 16.75 -11.46 -16.58
CA LEU A 87 17.38 -10.23 -16.11
C LEU A 87 16.61 -8.97 -16.55
N TYR A 88 15.99 -8.99 -17.73
CA TYR A 88 15.19 -7.87 -18.23
C TYR A 88 13.96 -7.60 -17.33
N ILE A 89 13.29 -8.65 -16.88
CA ILE A 89 12.08 -8.54 -16.05
C ILE A 89 12.44 -8.06 -14.66
N TRP A 90 13.51 -8.60 -14.07
CA TRP A 90 14.05 -8.10 -12.80
C TRP A 90 14.47 -6.64 -12.89
N THR A 91 15.14 -6.25 -13.98
CA THR A 91 15.51 -4.86 -14.25
C THR A 91 14.27 -3.96 -14.33
N ALA A 92 13.21 -4.40 -15.00
CA ALA A 92 11.95 -3.67 -15.09
C ALA A 92 11.33 -3.46 -13.70
N ILE A 93 11.21 -4.51 -12.90
CA ILE A 93 10.62 -4.45 -11.55
C ILE A 93 11.40 -3.50 -10.65
N LEU A 94 12.73 -3.64 -10.58
CA LEU A 94 13.59 -2.79 -9.76
C LEU A 94 13.53 -1.33 -10.19
N SER A 95 13.64 -1.07 -11.49
CA SER A 95 13.63 0.30 -12.04
C SER A 95 12.29 0.99 -11.78
N ILE A 96 11.18 0.28 -12.01
CA ILE A 96 9.83 0.80 -11.77
C ILE A 96 9.61 1.07 -10.28
N THR A 97 10.04 0.15 -9.41
CA THR A 97 9.92 0.31 -7.96
C THR A 97 10.66 1.55 -7.49
N LEU A 98 11.95 1.67 -7.83
CA LEU A 98 12.76 2.83 -7.43
C LEU A 98 12.23 4.15 -8.01
N THR A 99 11.77 4.13 -9.26
CA THR A 99 11.19 5.32 -9.90
C THR A 99 9.95 5.81 -9.16
N PHE A 100 9.02 4.92 -8.81
CA PHE A 100 7.79 5.31 -8.12
C PHE A 100 7.99 5.61 -6.63
N LEU A 101 9.00 5.01 -5.98
CA LEU A 101 9.47 5.45 -4.68
C LEU A 101 10.01 6.88 -4.72
N ALA A 102 10.86 7.19 -5.71
CA ALA A 102 11.39 8.55 -5.89
C ALA A 102 10.28 9.57 -6.14
N PHE A 103 9.30 9.24 -6.99
CA PHE A 103 8.14 10.10 -7.21
C PHE A 103 7.31 10.28 -5.95
N GLY A 104 7.10 9.24 -5.13
CA GLY A 104 6.37 9.37 -3.89
C GLY A 104 7.12 10.18 -2.83
N TYR A 105 8.44 10.04 -2.71
CA TYR A 105 9.25 10.92 -1.85
C TYR A 105 9.12 12.39 -2.26
N GLN A 106 9.23 12.67 -3.56
CA GLN A 106 9.07 14.02 -4.07
C GLN A 106 7.64 14.54 -3.88
N PHE A 107 6.64 13.70 -4.14
CA PHE A 107 5.22 14.05 -3.98
C PHE A 107 4.87 14.35 -2.53
N GLY A 108 5.27 13.51 -1.58
CA GLY A 108 5.05 13.76 -0.16
C GLY A 108 5.79 15.01 0.34
N GLY A 109 7.04 15.21 -0.11
CA GLY A 109 7.82 16.40 0.20
C GLY A 109 7.18 17.69 -0.34
N TRP A 110 6.67 17.66 -1.57
CA TRP A 110 5.93 18.77 -2.17
C TRP A 110 4.61 19.03 -1.42
N LEU A 111 3.88 17.98 -1.05
CA LEU A 111 2.59 18.09 -0.39
C LEU A 111 2.71 18.73 1.00
N THR A 112 3.74 18.38 1.77
CA THR A 112 3.98 18.98 3.10
C THR A 112 4.26 20.49 3.05
N LYS A 113 4.70 21.02 1.90
CA LYS A 113 4.89 22.46 1.68
C LYS A 113 3.60 23.19 1.29
N ARG A 114 2.65 22.48 0.67
CA ARG A 114 1.39 23.04 0.16
C ARG A 114 0.24 22.94 1.15
N VAL A 115 0.25 21.90 1.98
CA VAL A 115 -0.84 21.59 2.91
C VAL A 115 -0.49 22.10 4.31
N GLU A 116 -1.46 22.74 4.96
CA GLU A 116 -1.33 23.20 6.34
C GLU A 116 -0.93 22.07 7.30
N GLU A 117 -0.10 22.40 8.28
CA GLU A 117 0.49 21.48 9.25
C GLU A 117 -0.55 20.61 9.97
N LYS A 118 -1.73 21.18 10.27
CA LYS A 118 -2.85 20.48 10.94
C LYS A 118 -3.38 19.26 10.18
N TYR A 119 -3.11 19.13 8.88
CA TYR A 119 -3.58 18.00 8.07
C TYR A 119 -2.50 16.93 7.84
N HIS A 120 -1.25 17.13 8.27
CA HIS A 120 -0.16 16.19 8.01
C HIS A 120 -0.43 14.80 8.63
N GLU A 121 -0.96 14.74 9.85
CA GLU A 121 -1.39 13.46 10.46
C GLU A 121 -2.52 12.80 9.65
N SER A 122 -3.45 13.58 9.12
CA SER A 122 -4.57 13.03 8.34
C SER A 122 -4.09 12.45 7.01
N LEU A 123 -3.13 13.10 6.35
CA LEU A 123 -2.48 12.60 5.13
C LEU A 123 -1.68 11.32 5.41
N LEU A 124 -0.93 11.30 6.51
CA LEU A 124 -0.14 10.14 6.95
C LEU A 124 -1.01 8.87 7.08
N LEU A 125 -2.24 9.02 7.57
CA LEU A 125 -3.18 7.91 7.72
C LEU A 125 -3.98 7.62 6.45
N PHE A 126 -4.24 8.63 5.62
CA PHE A 126 -5.01 8.48 4.39
C PHE A 126 -4.25 7.72 3.30
N PHE A 127 -2.95 7.95 3.16
CA PHE A 127 -2.16 7.39 2.06
C PHE A 127 -1.99 5.87 2.10
N PRO A 128 -1.76 5.21 3.25
CA PRO A 128 -1.82 3.75 3.34
C PRO A 128 -3.18 3.18 2.95
N ILE A 129 -4.28 3.84 3.31
CA ILE A 129 -5.64 3.42 2.94
C ILE A 129 -5.82 3.52 1.43
N LEU A 130 -5.40 4.64 0.84
CA LEU A 130 -5.49 4.84 -0.60
C LEU A 130 -4.59 3.85 -1.35
N SER A 131 -3.42 3.52 -0.81
CA SER A 131 -2.55 2.47 -1.33
C SER A 131 -3.23 1.10 -1.30
N ALA A 132 -3.91 0.74 -0.20
CA ALA A 132 -4.70 -0.48 -0.10
C ALA A 132 -5.81 -0.57 -1.16
N LEU A 133 -6.48 0.54 -1.48
CA LEU A 133 -7.44 0.60 -2.57
C LEU A 133 -6.77 0.28 -3.91
N PHE A 134 -5.64 0.91 -4.22
CA PHE A 134 -4.92 0.65 -5.46
C PHE A 134 -4.37 -0.77 -5.55
N ILE A 135 -3.95 -1.39 -4.44
CA ILE A 135 -3.59 -2.82 -4.41
C ILE A 135 -4.80 -3.68 -4.82
N GLY A 136 -5.98 -3.41 -4.26
CA GLY A 136 -7.21 -4.12 -4.63
C GLY A 136 -7.62 -3.90 -6.09
N LEU A 137 -7.50 -2.67 -6.59
CA LEU A 137 -7.74 -2.36 -8.01
C LEU A 137 -6.75 -3.06 -8.93
N SER A 138 -5.46 -3.10 -8.57
CA SER A 138 -4.45 -3.83 -9.33
C SER A 138 -4.80 -5.32 -9.42
N CYS A 139 -5.34 -5.93 -8.36
CA CYS A 139 -5.85 -7.32 -8.39
C CYS A 139 -7.01 -7.54 -9.38
N LEU A 140 -7.87 -6.53 -9.59
CA LEU A 140 -8.93 -6.59 -10.60
C LEU A 140 -8.41 -6.34 -12.03
N ILE A 141 -7.32 -5.60 -12.17
CA ILE A 141 -6.85 -5.19 -13.50
C ILE A 141 -5.88 -6.21 -14.08
N TYR A 142 -4.95 -6.73 -13.29
CA TYR A 142 -3.84 -7.52 -13.80
C TYR A 142 -4.27 -8.81 -14.53
N PRO A 143 -5.28 -9.59 -14.09
CA PRO A 143 -5.67 -10.82 -14.77
C PRO A 143 -6.21 -10.57 -16.19
N VAL A 144 -6.78 -9.38 -16.43
CA VAL A 144 -7.32 -8.96 -17.74
C VAL A 144 -6.25 -8.39 -18.64
N VAL A 145 -5.33 -7.60 -18.07
CA VAL A 145 -4.40 -6.76 -18.85
C VAL A 145 -3.08 -7.47 -19.13
N LEU A 146 -2.52 -8.22 -18.18
CA LEU A 146 -1.23 -8.89 -18.37
C LEU A 146 -1.20 -9.89 -19.55
N PRO A 147 -2.25 -10.72 -19.78
CA PRO A 147 -2.28 -11.59 -20.97
C PRO A 147 -2.27 -10.82 -22.30
N LYS A 148 -2.78 -9.59 -22.32
CA LYS A 148 -2.76 -8.74 -23.52
C LYS A 148 -1.38 -8.12 -23.70
N LEU A 149 -0.76 -7.68 -22.61
CA LEU A 149 0.59 -7.10 -22.61
C LEU A 149 1.67 -8.11 -23.00
N SER A 150 1.50 -9.41 -22.67
CA SER A 150 2.45 -10.45 -23.09
C SER A 150 2.57 -10.59 -24.61
N GLY A 151 1.58 -10.11 -25.38
CA GLY A 151 1.63 -10.10 -26.85
C GLY A 151 2.41 -8.93 -27.47
N ILE A 152 2.73 -7.87 -26.72
CA ILE A 152 3.36 -6.64 -27.24
C ILE A 152 4.89 -6.76 -27.24
N GLY A 153 5.45 -7.61 -26.39
CA GLY A 153 6.88 -7.87 -26.26
C GLY A 153 7.34 -7.91 -24.81
N LEU A 154 8.37 -8.72 -24.56
CA LEU A 154 8.86 -9.04 -23.21
C LEU A 154 9.26 -7.80 -22.39
N ILE A 155 10.08 -6.91 -22.98
CA ILE A 155 10.61 -5.74 -22.28
C ILE A 155 9.49 -4.76 -21.96
N ILE A 156 8.82 -4.21 -22.98
CA ILE A 156 7.77 -3.20 -22.80
C ILE A 156 6.63 -3.75 -21.93
N GLY A 157 6.22 -5.00 -22.17
CA GLY A 157 5.17 -5.65 -21.38
C GLY A 157 5.53 -5.79 -19.91
N SER A 158 6.79 -6.15 -19.58
CA SER A 158 7.24 -6.26 -18.18
C SER A 158 7.31 -4.90 -17.45
N PHE A 159 7.74 -3.84 -18.14
CA PHE A 159 7.74 -2.48 -17.58
C PHE A 159 6.32 -1.97 -17.32
N LEU A 160 5.41 -2.11 -18.30
CA LEU A 160 4.02 -1.71 -18.14
C LEU A 160 3.29 -2.55 -17.09
N GLY A 161 3.52 -3.87 -17.08
CA GLY A 161 2.95 -4.78 -16.10
C GLY A 161 3.40 -4.44 -14.67
N SER A 162 4.69 -4.17 -14.48
CA SER A 162 5.22 -3.71 -13.19
C SER A 162 4.61 -2.36 -12.78
N ALA A 163 4.49 -1.41 -13.72
CA ALA A 163 3.91 -0.10 -13.44
C ALA A 163 2.43 -0.18 -13.02
N ILE A 164 1.62 -1.01 -13.69
CA ILE A 164 0.21 -1.22 -13.35
C ILE A 164 0.04 -1.78 -11.93
N LEU A 165 0.95 -2.66 -11.50
CA LEU A 165 0.90 -3.29 -10.19
C LEU A 165 1.44 -2.37 -9.08
N LEU A 166 2.50 -1.61 -9.36
CA LEU A 166 3.30 -0.96 -8.32
C LEU A 166 3.17 0.57 -8.26
N ALA A 167 2.83 1.26 -9.36
CA ALA A 167 2.95 2.71 -9.44
C ALA A 167 2.21 3.46 -8.33
N PHE A 168 0.89 3.35 -8.28
CA PHE A 168 0.09 4.07 -7.29
C PHE A 168 0.33 3.59 -5.85
N PRO A 169 0.37 2.27 -5.55
CA PRO A 169 0.65 1.82 -4.20
C PRO A 169 1.97 2.36 -3.65
N LEU A 170 3.04 2.35 -4.45
CA LEU A 170 4.37 2.76 -3.99
C LEU A 170 4.52 4.27 -3.87
N ILE A 171 3.97 5.07 -4.81
CA ILE A 171 3.98 6.54 -4.68
C ILE A 171 3.33 6.94 -3.35
N LEU A 172 2.19 6.35 -3.03
CA LEU A 172 1.45 6.66 -1.80
C LEU A 172 2.20 6.21 -0.55
N LEU A 173 2.72 4.98 -0.52
CA LEU A 173 3.44 4.46 0.66
C LEU A 173 4.77 5.17 0.93
N SER A 174 5.53 5.52 -0.11
CA SER A 174 6.80 6.22 0.04
C SER A 174 6.63 7.69 0.44
N SER A 175 5.54 8.34 0.03
CA SER A 175 5.22 9.71 0.42
C SER A 175 4.97 9.89 1.93
N ILE A 176 4.76 8.80 2.67
CA ILE A 176 4.60 8.80 4.13
C ILE A 176 5.88 9.25 4.85
N ASN A 177 7.07 8.90 4.33
CA ASN A 177 8.35 9.26 4.94
C ASN A 177 8.53 10.78 5.10
N PRO A 178 8.47 11.59 4.03
CA PRO A 178 8.58 13.05 4.15
C PRO A 178 7.41 13.66 4.94
N ILE A 179 6.20 13.08 4.89
CA ILE A 179 5.06 13.54 5.70
C ILE A 179 5.33 13.36 7.19
N LEU A 180 5.88 12.22 7.61
CA LEU A 180 6.20 12.00 9.02
C LEU A 180 7.36 12.89 9.48
N ILE A 181 8.38 13.08 8.63
CA ILE A 181 9.48 14.01 8.91
C ILE A 181 8.93 15.41 9.16
N ALA A 182 7.99 15.89 8.33
CA ALA A 182 7.33 17.18 8.53
C ALA A 182 6.55 17.24 9.85
N LEU A 183 5.77 16.19 10.17
CA LEU A 183 4.97 16.10 11.39
C LEU A 183 5.85 16.08 12.67
N PHE A 184 6.97 15.38 12.66
CA PHE A 184 7.89 15.34 13.81
C PHE A 184 8.67 16.65 13.97
N ARG A 185 9.03 17.31 12.87
CA ARG A 185 9.67 18.62 12.91
C ARG A 185 8.80 19.68 13.62
N GLN A 186 7.49 19.59 13.50
CA GLN A 186 6.54 20.51 14.16
C GLN A 186 6.47 20.30 15.68
N SER A 187 6.67 19.07 16.13
CA SER A 187 6.51 18.67 17.52
C SER A 187 7.78 18.76 18.35
N SER A 188 8.95 18.64 17.72
CA SER A 188 10.24 18.78 18.42
C SER A 188 10.77 20.22 18.37
N ASN A 189 11.35 20.70 19.47
CA ASN A 189 12.16 21.94 19.46
C ASN A 189 13.57 21.71 18.88
N SER A 190 13.93 20.49 18.45
CA SER A 190 15.21 20.19 17.83
C SER A 190 15.25 20.62 16.36
N LYS A 191 16.44 21.00 15.89
CA LYS A 191 16.68 21.33 14.47
C LYS A 191 16.54 20.11 13.56
N ASP A 192 16.70 18.91 14.09
CA ASP A 192 16.48 17.64 13.39
C ASP A 192 15.15 16.99 13.83
N ALA A 193 14.37 16.55 12.84
CA ALA A 193 13.13 15.81 13.03
C ALA A 193 13.35 14.31 13.30
N GLY A 194 14.61 13.85 13.29
CA GLY A 194 14.97 12.44 13.35
C GLY A 194 14.80 11.75 12.00
N ALA A 195 15.07 12.45 10.90
CA ALA A 195 14.86 11.94 9.54
C ALA A 195 15.66 10.64 9.30
N GLY A 196 16.89 10.55 9.81
CA GLY A 196 17.71 9.34 9.74
C GLY A 196 17.04 8.14 10.41
N PHE A 197 16.45 8.32 11.60
CA PHE A 197 15.78 7.24 12.32
C PHE A 197 14.49 6.81 11.63
N ILE A 198 13.76 7.74 11.01
CA ILE A 198 12.56 7.45 10.21
C ILE A 198 12.93 6.57 9.01
N LEU A 199 13.97 6.97 8.26
CA LEU A 199 14.45 6.20 7.11
C LEU A 199 14.97 4.83 7.54
N PHE A 200 15.78 4.76 8.61
CA PHE A 200 16.23 3.50 9.21
C PHE A 200 15.04 2.57 9.53
N THR A 201 14.01 3.09 10.20
CA THR A 201 12.82 2.31 10.56
C THR A 201 12.08 1.79 9.33
N SER A 202 11.96 2.62 8.28
CA SER A 202 11.38 2.24 7.00
C SER A 202 12.18 1.12 6.33
N THR A 203 13.49 1.28 6.21
CA THR A 203 14.38 0.32 5.56
C THR A 203 14.45 -0.99 6.34
N PHE A 204 14.50 -0.94 7.67
CA PHE A 204 14.47 -2.13 8.50
C PHE A 204 13.13 -2.88 8.37
N GLY A 205 12.01 -2.13 8.32
CA GLY A 205 10.70 -2.69 8.00
C GLY A 205 10.65 -3.35 6.62
N SER A 206 11.27 -2.75 5.61
CA SER A 206 11.45 -3.34 4.28
C SER A 206 12.18 -4.67 4.30
N VAL A 207 13.29 -4.78 5.04
CA VAL A 207 14.03 -6.05 5.20
C VAL A 207 13.15 -7.11 5.85
N VAL A 208 12.45 -6.78 6.94
CA VAL A 208 11.54 -7.72 7.61
C VAL A 208 10.39 -8.12 6.68
N GLY A 209 9.85 -7.17 5.91
CA GLY A 209 8.81 -7.42 4.92
C GLY A 209 9.25 -8.41 3.85
N VAL A 210 10.47 -8.27 3.31
CA VAL A 210 11.05 -9.23 2.37
C VAL A 210 11.08 -10.64 2.98
N LEU A 211 11.59 -10.76 4.21
CA LEU A 211 11.72 -12.06 4.88
C LEU A 211 10.35 -12.70 5.15
N VAL A 212 9.40 -11.93 5.69
CA VAL A 212 8.02 -12.40 5.93
C VAL A 212 7.36 -12.79 4.62
N THR A 213 7.54 -12.00 3.57
CA THR A 213 6.91 -12.29 2.28
C THR A 213 7.50 -13.54 1.64
N ALA A 214 8.82 -13.65 1.57
CA ALA A 214 9.48 -14.80 0.95
C ALA A 214 9.30 -16.10 1.73
N LEU A 215 9.34 -16.05 3.07
CA LEU A 215 9.34 -17.26 3.91
C LEU A 215 7.95 -17.65 4.42
N LEU A 216 7.00 -16.72 4.52
CA LEU A 216 5.67 -17.00 5.09
C LEU A 216 4.54 -16.74 4.09
N ILE A 217 4.51 -15.59 3.42
CA ILE A 217 3.38 -15.25 2.54
C ILE A 217 3.44 -16.10 1.26
N VAL A 218 4.58 -16.10 0.58
CA VAL A 218 4.80 -16.77 -0.71
C VAL A 218 4.54 -18.28 -0.65
N PRO A 219 5.00 -19.02 0.39
CA PRO A 219 4.79 -20.46 0.46
C PRO A 219 3.38 -20.87 0.87
N ASN A 220 2.61 -19.99 1.51
CA ASN A 220 1.30 -20.34 2.06
C ASN A 220 0.13 -19.76 1.27
N LEU A 221 0.35 -18.70 0.46
CA LEU A 221 -0.71 -17.97 -0.22
C LEU A 221 -0.49 -17.90 -1.74
N THR A 222 -1.59 -17.86 -2.48
CA THR A 222 -1.55 -17.57 -3.93
C THR A 222 -1.15 -16.12 -4.17
N ASN A 223 -0.56 -15.81 -5.32
CA ASN A 223 -0.11 -14.44 -5.64
C ASN A 223 -1.23 -13.38 -5.53
N TYR A 224 -2.44 -13.73 -6.00
CA TYR A 224 -3.63 -12.88 -5.86
C TYR A 224 -3.98 -12.62 -4.39
N SER A 225 -3.96 -13.68 -3.57
CA SER A 225 -4.28 -13.59 -2.14
C SER A 225 -3.20 -12.80 -1.39
N ALA A 226 -1.93 -12.99 -1.75
CA ALA A 226 -0.80 -12.30 -1.15
C ALA A 226 -0.88 -10.77 -1.33
N MET A 227 -1.22 -10.28 -2.52
CA MET A 227 -1.47 -8.84 -2.73
C MET A 227 -2.58 -8.32 -1.82
N LEU A 228 -3.75 -8.97 -1.84
CA LEU A 228 -4.89 -8.48 -1.07
C LEU A 228 -4.66 -8.58 0.44
N VAL A 229 -3.91 -9.56 0.93
CA VAL A 229 -3.52 -9.65 2.35
C VAL A 229 -2.68 -8.42 2.76
N ASN A 230 -1.76 -7.95 1.91
CA ASN A 230 -1.03 -6.71 2.17
C ASN A 230 -1.97 -5.49 2.23
N GLY A 231 -2.93 -5.38 1.30
CA GLY A 231 -3.93 -4.31 1.30
C GLY A 231 -4.84 -4.33 2.53
N THR A 232 -5.38 -5.50 2.88
CA THR A 232 -6.20 -5.71 4.08
C THR A 232 -5.40 -5.43 5.35
N PHE A 233 -4.15 -5.87 5.43
CA PHE A 233 -3.28 -5.63 6.58
C PHE A 233 -3.04 -4.13 6.79
N LEU A 234 -2.74 -3.37 5.73
CA LEU A 234 -2.65 -1.91 5.80
C LEU A 234 -3.96 -1.30 6.32
N GLY A 235 -5.10 -1.68 5.74
CA GLY A 235 -6.40 -1.15 6.14
C GLY A 235 -6.73 -1.40 7.63
N LEU A 236 -6.54 -2.64 8.10
CA LEU A 236 -6.74 -3.02 9.51
C LEU A 236 -5.76 -2.28 10.43
N PHE A 237 -4.49 -2.16 10.02
CA PHE A 237 -3.49 -1.47 10.80
C PHE A 237 -3.85 0.02 10.95
N ILE A 238 -4.35 0.67 9.90
CA ILE A 238 -4.80 2.07 9.99
C ILE A 238 -6.04 2.22 10.87
N ILE A 239 -6.99 1.28 10.84
CA ILE A 239 -8.11 1.28 11.79
C ILE A 239 -7.58 1.22 13.24
N PHE A 240 -6.61 0.34 13.50
CA PHE A 240 -5.97 0.24 14.82
C PHE A 240 -5.26 1.55 15.22
N VAL A 241 -4.44 2.13 14.34
CA VAL A 241 -3.76 3.41 14.58
C VAL A 241 -4.78 4.52 14.81
N HIS A 242 -5.87 4.55 14.04
CA HIS A 242 -6.92 5.54 14.18
C HIS A 242 -7.52 5.56 15.59
N PHE A 243 -7.79 4.40 16.18
CA PHE A 243 -8.30 4.32 17.56
C PHE A 243 -7.28 4.81 18.59
N ARG A 244 -5.98 4.64 18.33
CA ARG A 244 -4.90 5.09 19.21
C ARG A 244 -4.63 6.60 19.11
N THR A 245 -4.91 7.24 17.97
CA THR A 245 -4.64 8.68 17.73
C THR A 245 -5.90 9.54 17.54
N LYS A 246 -7.08 9.04 17.94
CA LYS A 246 -8.37 9.72 17.73
C LYS A 246 -8.43 11.13 18.34
N GLN A 247 -7.66 11.37 19.40
CA GLN A 247 -7.68 12.61 20.19
C GLN A 247 -7.06 13.82 19.46
N ASN A 248 -6.34 13.60 18.35
CA ASN A 248 -5.49 14.62 17.71
C ASN A 248 -6.22 15.44 16.62
N ARG A 249 -7.47 15.08 16.28
CA ARG A 249 -8.10 15.46 15.00
C ARG A 249 -9.56 15.92 15.18
N THR A 250 -10.04 16.75 14.25
CA THR A 250 -11.43 17.21 14.23
C THR A 250 -12.40 16.05 13.94
N GLY A 251 -13.60 16.11 14.53
CA GLY A 251 -14.58 15.02 14.46
C GLY A 251 -15.00 14.62 13.04
N VAL A 252 -15.12 15.58 12.12
CA VAL A 252 -15.53 15.33 10.73
C VAL A 252 -14.45 14.57 9.96
N ILE A 253 -13.18 14.96 10.09
CA ILE A 253 -12.06 14.31 9.40
C ILE A 253 -11.86 12.90 9.95
N ASN A 254 -11.99 12.73 11.27
CA ASN A 254 -11.93 11.42 11.90
C ASN A 254 -12.99 10.47 11.37
N LYS A 255 -14.25 10.93 11.27
CA LYS A 255 -15.35 10.10 10.76
C LYS A 255 -15.10 9.69 9.31
N ARG A 256 -14.68 10.61 8.44
CA ARG A 256 -14.38 10.30 7.02
C ARG A 256 -13.25 9.29 6.88
N LEU A 257 -12.15 9.46 7.62
CA LEU A 257 -11.01 8.53 7.58
C LEU A 257 -11.38 7.13 8.08
N LEU A 258 -12.16 7.03 9.15
CA LEU A 258 -12.62 5.74 9.67
C LEU A 258 -13.51 5.04 8.65
N ILE A 259 -14.50 5.74 8.08
CA ILE A 259 -15.39 5.20 7.04
C ILE A 259 -14.58 4.73 5.84
N SER A 260 -13.66 5.55 5.32
CA SER A 260 -12.84 5.15 4.17
C SER A 260 -11.96 3.93 4.49
N SER A 261 -11.40 3.85 5.71
CA SER A 261 -10.61 2.69 6.14
C SER A 261 -11.44 1.42 6.15
N VAL A 262 -12.64 1.46 6.74
CA VAL A 262 -13.53 0.30 6.85
C VAL A 262 -14.01 -0.13 5.47
N VAL A 263 -14.44 0.82 4.62
CA VAL A 263 -14.92 0.52 3.26
C VAL A 263 -13.82 -0.12 2.41
N ILE A 264 -12.60 0.43 2.42
CA ILE A 264 -11.50 -0.09 1.59
C ILE A 264 -10.99 -1.43 2.11
N THR A 265 -10.91 -1.61 3.44
CA THR A 265 -10.56 -2.90 4.04
C THR A 265 -11.61 -3.96 3.69
N SER A 266 -12.90 -3.61 3.79
CA SER A 266 -14.01 -4.48 3.41
C SER A 266 -13.97 -4.82 1.93
N PHE A 267 -13.61 -3.87 1.06
CA PHE A 267 -13.44 -4.11 -0.37
C PHE A 267 -12.34 -5.15 -0.64
N CYS A 268 -11.16 -5.01 -0.01
CA CYS A 268 -10.07 -5.98 -0.16
C CYS A 268 -10.46 -7.38 0.38
N LEU A 269 -11.16 -7.43 1.52
CA LEU A 269 -11.68 -8.68 2.09
C LEU A 269 -12.74 -9.34 1.18
N LEU A 270 -13.62 -8.56 0.58
CA LEU A 270 -14.63 -9.05 -0.35
C LEU A 270 -13.97 -9.65 -1.59
N LEU A 271 -12.95 -8.99 -2.15
CA LEU A 271 -12.16 -9.53 -3.26
C LEU A 271 -11.43 -10.83 -2.88
N LEU A 272 -10.92 -10.92 -1.65
CA LEU A 272 -10.31 -12.16 -1.15
C LEU A 272 -11.33 -13.30 -1.07
N PHE A 273 -12.54 -13.01 -0.58
CA PHE A 273 -13.61 -13.99 -0.42
C PHE A 273 -14.13 -14.49 -1.78
N PHE A 274 -14.38 -13.57 -2.71
CA PHE A 274 -14.88 -13.89 -4.06
C PHE A 274 -13.79 -14.14 -5.10
N LYS A 275 -12.54 -14.39 -4.69
CA LYS A 275 -11.41 -14.53 -5.61
C LYS A 275 -11.63 -15.62 -6.67
N ASN A 276 -12.20 -16.77 -6.28
CA ASN A 276 -12.37 -17.90 -7.18
C ASN A 276 -13.42 -17.58 -8.25
N SER A 277 -14.58 -17.07 -7.84
CA SER A 277 -15.65 -16.66 -8.75
C SER A 277 -15.20 -15.56 -9.72
N TYR A 278 -14.42 -14.60 -9.22
CA TYR A 278 -13.88 -13.53 -10.06
C TYR A 278 -12.88 -14.06 -11.10
N LEU A 279 -11.92 -14.90 -10.68
CA LEU A 279 -10.91 -15.45 -11.59
C LEU A 279 -11.54 -16.38 -12.63
N GLU A 280 -12.53 -17.19 -12.25
CA GLU A 280 -13.29 -18.03 -13.19
C GLU A 280 -14.05 -17.21 -14.24
N SER A 281 -14.55 -16.02 -13.89
CA SER A 281 -15.26 -15.14 -14.83
C SER A 281 -14.33 -14.45 -15.84
N VAL A 282 -13.06 -14.24 -15.48
CA VAL A 282 -12.14 -13.39 -16.26
C VAL A 282 -11.13 -14.22 -17.04
N THR A 283 -10.84 -15.44 -16.59
CA THR A 283 -9.89 -16.34 -17.26
C THR A 283 -10.64 -17.31 -18.17
N SER A 284 -10.03 -17.68 -19.29
CA SER A 284 -10.55 -18.74 -20.17
C SER A 284 -9.84 -20.04 -19.85
N ASP A 285 -10.62 -21.12 -19.78
CA ASP A 285 -10.13 -22.49 -19.66
C ASP A 285 -9.79 -23.11 -21.02
N ILE A 286 -9.86 -22.35 -22.13
CA ILE A 286 -9.65 -22.86 -23.49
C ILE A 286 -8.42 -22.19 -24.11
N ASP A 287 -7.48 -22.98 -24.64
CA ASP A 287 -6.35 -22.44 -25.41
C ASP A 287 -6.74 -22.06 -26.86
N LYS A 288 -5.79 -21.46 -27.59
CA LYS A 288 -5.93 -21.14 -29.02
C LYS A 288 -6.20 -22.36 -29.91
N LEU A 289 -5.85 -23.57 -29.46
CA LEU A 289 -6.06 -24.83 -30.18
C LEU A 289 -7.43 -25.47 -29.85
N GLY A 290 -8.16 -24.94 -28.89
CA GLY A 290 -9.46 -25.44 -28.45
C GLY A 290 -9.40 -26.51 -27.36
N ASN A 291 -8.23 -26.73 -26.73
CA ASN A 291 -8.07 -27.65 -25.60
C ASN A 291 -8.58 -26.99 -24.32
N ARG A 292 -9.32 -27.75 -23.51
CA ARG A 292 -9.82 -27.32 -22.20
C ARG A 292 -8.87 -27.71 -21.08
N PHE A 293 -8.62 -26.79 -20.16
CA PHE A 293 -7.79 -26.98 -18.98
C PHE A 293 -8.67 -27.09 -17.74
N LYS A 294 -8.55 -28.21 -17.02
CA LYS A 294 -9.22 -28.40 -15.74
C LYS A 294 -8.19 -28.39 -14.62
N ILE A 295 -8.30 -27.46 -13.68
CA ILE A 295 -7.49 -27.46 -12.46
C ILE A 295 -7.97 -28.60 -11.57
N LEU A 296 -7.08 -29.55 -11.26
CA LEU A 296 -7.40 -30.72 -10.43
C LEU A 296 -6.99 -30.49 -8.97
N SER A 297 -5.84 -29.85 -8.78
CA SER A 297 -5.34 -29.50 -7.46
C SER A 297 -4.41 -28.29 -7.55
N GLU A 298 -4.39 -27.50 -6.48
CA GLU A 298 -3.53 -26.34 -6.30
C GLU A 298 -2.90 -26.41 -4.92
N TYR A 299 -1.58 -26.35 -4.87
CA TYR A 299 -0.78 -26.41 -3.64
C TYR A 299 0.15 -25.20 -3.58
N SER A 300 0.29 -24.60 -2.41
CA SER A 300 1.33 -23.60 -2.17
C SER A 300 2.56 -24.29 -1.58
N SER A 301 3.75 -23.94 -2.05
CA SER A 301 5.02 -24.52 -1.62
C SER A 301 6.12 -23.46 -1.53
N HIS A 302 7.26 -23.79 -0.92
CA HIS A 302 8.41 -22.89 -0.82
C HIS A 302 8.96 -22.43 -2.17
N SER A 303 8.91 -23.29 -3.20
CA SER A 303 9.36 -22.97 -4.56
C SER A 303 8.31 -22.19 -5.36
N GLY A 304 7.04 -22.28 -4.94
CA GLY A 304 5.97 -21.50 -5.51
C GLY A 304 4.61 -22.17 -5.46
N ASN A 305 3.68 -21.64 -6.25
CA ASN A 305 2.34 -22.20 -6.38
C ASN A 305 2.36 -23.30 -7.43
N LEU A 306 2.08 -24.53 -6.99
CA LEU A 306 2.03 -25.73 -7.81
C LEU A 306 0.58 -25.99 -8.23
N LYS A 307 0.34 -26.18 -9.52
CA LYS A 307 -0.98 -26.57 -10.05
C LYS A 307 -0.86 -27.83 -10.87
N VAL A 308 -1.72 -28.80 -10.58
CA VAL A 308 -1.90 -29.97 -11.45
C VAL A 308 -3.13 -29.73 -12.31
N ILE A 309 -2.91 -29.65 -13.61
CA ILE A 309 -3.96 -29.42 -14.60
C ILE A 309 -4.17 -30.67 -15.45
N GLY A 310 -5.42 -30.98 -15.75
CA GLY A 310 -5.79 -31.98 -16.74
C GLY A 310 -6.14 -31.30 -18.06
N ILE A 311 -5.57 -31.79 -19.17
CA ILE A 311 -5.81 -31.24 -20.51
C ILE A 311 -6.81 -32.14 -21.24
N ILE A 312 -7.88 -31.52 -21.76
CA ILE A 312 -8.93 -32.18 -22.54
C ILE A 312 -8.83 -31.65 -23.98
N PRO A 313 -8.38 -32.46 -24.95
CA PRO A 313 -8.24 -32.03 -26.34
C PRO A 313 -9.56 -31.59 -26.97
N LYS A 314 -9.49 -30.71 -27.98
CA LYS A 314 -10.67 -30.26 -28.72
C LYS A 314 -11.43 -31.46 -29.31
N GLY A 315 -12.70 -31.61 -28.93
CA GLY A 315 -13.58 -32.68 -29.41
C GLY A 315 -13.60 -33.93 -28.52
N GLU A 316 -12.72 -34.02 -27.53
CA GLU A 316 -12.71 -35.11 -26.55
C GLU A 316 -13.46 -34.74 -25.26
N LYS A 317 -14.00 -35.76 -24.58
CA LYS A 317 -14.67 -35.59 -23.26
C LYS A 317 -13.78 -35.99 -22.08
N LYS A 318 -12.63 -36.63 -22.33
CA LYS A 318 -11.76 -37.19 -21.28
C LYS A 318 -10.44 -36.43 -21.23
N ILE A 319 -9.86 -36.37 -20.04
CA ILE A 319 -8.51 -35.86 -19.84
C ILE A 319 -7.54 -36.81 -20.55
N SER A 320 -6.70 -36.28 -21.43
CA SER A 320 -5.69 -37.05 -22.15
C SER A 320 -4.40 -37.17 -21.35
N HIS A 321 -3.95 -36.08 -20.74
CA HIS A 321 -2.74 -36.04 -19.93
C HIS A 321 -2.80 -34.96 -18.85
N TYR A 322 -1.91 -35.08 -17.87
CA TYR A 322 -1.74 -34.17 -16.76
C TYR A 322 -0.47 -33.34 -16.97
N GLN A 323 -0.54 -32.06 -16.59
CA GLN A 323 0.60 -31.16 -16.60
C GLN A 323 0.78 -30.54 -15.21
N LEU A 324 2.02 -30.52 -14.74
CA LEU A 324 2.42 -29.83 -13.53
C LEU A 324 2.89 -28.42 -13.88
N LEU A 325 2.27 -27.42 -13.27
CA LEU A 325 2.67 -26.03 -13.39
C LEU A 325 3.29 -25.55 -12.07
N GLU A 326 4.34 -24.76 -12.14
CA GLU A 326 4.93 -24.04 -11.02
C GLU A 326 4.96 -22.55 -11.34
N ASN A 327 4.28 -21.74 -10.53
CA ASN A 327 4.10 -20.30 -10.78
C ASN A 327 3.57 -20.00 -12.21
N GLY A 328 2.81 -20.94 -12.79
CA GLY A 328 2.27 -20.89 -14.14
C GLY A 328 3.25 -21.29 -15.26
N LEU A 329 4.48 -21.70 -14.93
CA LEU A 329 5.42 -22.30 -15.88
C LEU A 329 5.22 -23.82 -15.92
N SER A 330 5.30 -24.40 -17.12
CA SER A 330 5.23 -25.85 -17.30
C SER A 330 6.48 -26.55 -16.78
N GLN A 331 6.31 -27.48 -15.84
CA GLN A 331 7.39 -28.30 -15.31
C GLN A 331 7.47 -29.68 -15.96
N ASN A 332 6.34 -30.41 -16.00
CA ASN A 332 6.33 -31.77 -16.54
C ASN A 332 4.95 -32.19 -17.06
N PHE A 333 4.95 -33.23 -17.90
CA PHE A 333 3.76 -33.82 -18.51
C PHE A 333 3.72 -35.32 -18.24
N ILE A 334 2.57 -35.83 -17.84
CA ILE A 334 2.37 -37.24 -17.50
C ILE A 334 1.09 -37.73 -18.17
N SER A 335 1.14 -38.91 -18.81
CA SER A 335 -0.03 -39.55 -19.40
C SER A 335 -1.02 -39.98 -18.31
N LYS A 336 -2.23 -40.35 -18.73
CA LYS A 336 -3.24 -40.84 -17.79
C LYS A 336 -2.80 -42.11 -17.04
N GLU A 337 -1.92 -42.90 -17.65
CA GLU A 337 -1.33 -44.13 -17.12
C GLU A 337 -0.10 -43.88 -16.24
N GLY A 338 0.23 -42.61 -15.95
CA GLY A 338 1.38 -42.26 -15.12
C GLY A 338 2.73 -42.26 -15.86
N LYS A 339 2.74 -42.38 -17.19
CA LYS A 339 3.99 -42.37 -17.97
C LYS A 339 4.46 -40.95 -18.25
N PRO A 340 5.75 -40.62 -18.09
CA PRO A 340 6.28 -39.33 -18.48
C PRO A 340 6.13 -39.11 -19.98
N LEU A 341 5.61 -37.94 -20.36
CA LEU A 341 5.46 -37.51 -21.75
C LEU A 341 6.58 -36.56 -22.19
N SER A 342 7.32 -35.96 -21.25
CA SER A 342 8.52 -35.19 -21.60
C SER A 342 9.68 -36.13 -21.90
N SER A 343 10.41 -35.89 -22.99
CA SER A 343 11.55 -36.71 -23.39
C SER A 343 12.61 -36.79 -22.28
N TYR A 344 12.79 -35.69 -21.54
CA TYR A 344 13.68 -35.66 -20.38
C TYR A 344 13.22 -36.63 -19.29
N ALA A 345 11.98 -36.53 -18.79
CA ALA A 345 11.49 -37.41 -17.73
C ALA A 345 11.36 -38.86 -18.20
N TYR A 346 11.04 -39.08 -19.49
CA TYR A 346 11.02 -40.40 -20.10
C TYR A 346 12.40 -41.06 -20.08
N ASN A 347 13.44 -40.35 -20.50
CA ASN A 347 14.81 -40.84 -20.45
C ASN A 347 15.26 -41.09 -19.00
N LEU A 348 14.91 -40.21 -18.06
CA LEU A 348 15.26 -40.35 -16.64
C LEU A 348 14.64 -41.60 -16.01
N VAL A 349 13.36 -41.87 -16.30
CA VAL A 349 12.68 -43.10 -15.85
C VAL A 349 13.28 -44.35 -16.51
N ASN A 350 13.66 -44.28 -17.79
CA ASN A 350 14.31 -45.41 -18.46
C ASN A 350 15.73 -45.66 -17.95
N PHE A 351 16.52 -44.62 -17.69
CA PHE A 351 17.84 -44.76 -17.05
C PHE A 351 17.71 -45.43 -15.68
N ALA A 352 16.62 -45.16 -14.96
CA ALA A 352 16.39 -45.81 -13.68
C ALA A 352 16.20 -47.33 -13.77
N GLN A 353 15.73 -47.84 -14.92
CA GLN A 353 15.59 -49.28 -15.18
C GLN A 353 16.94 -49.96 -15.44
N PHE A 354 17.95 -49.23 -15.90
CA PHE A 354 19.30 -49.75 -16.15
C PHE A 354 20.21 -49.66 -14.91
N SER A 355 19.78 -48.99 -13.84
CA SER A 355 20.53 -48.94 -12.58
C SER A 355 20.34 -50.24 -11.79
N ALA A 356 21.43 -50.97 -11.57
CA ALA A 356 21.45 -52.17 -10.72
C ALA A 356 21.10 -51.90 -9.25
N ASN A 357 21.11 -50.63 -8.82
CA ASN A 357 20.76 -50.22 -7.47
C ASN A 357 19.69 -49.12 -7.53
N HIS A 358 18.45 -49.46 -7.16
CA HIS A 358 17.29 -48.55 -7.27
C HIS A 358 17.46 -47.25 -6.46
N LYS A 359 18.35 -47.21 -5.45
CA LYS A 359 18.62 -46.00 -4.65
C LYS A 359 19.54 -44.98 -5.34
N SER A 360 20.40 -45.40 -6.27
CA SER A 360 21.33 -44.51 -7.00
C SER A 360 20.80 -44.03 -8.35
N ALA A 361 19.65 -44.57 -8.78
CA ALA A 361 19.10 -44.42 -10.13
C ALA A 361 18.48 -43.03 -10.41
N LEU A 362 18.08 -42.33 -9.35
CA LEU A 362 17.41 -41.02 -9.41
C LEU A 362 18.39 -39.84 -9.33
N VAL A 363 19.70 -40.10 -9.22
CA VAL A 363 20.75 -39.10 -9.12
C VAL A 363 21.61 -39.13 -10.38
N LEU A 364 21.07 -38.64 -11.49
CA LEU A 364 21.83 -38.23 -12.67
C LEU A 364 21.21 -36.96 -13.27
#